data_AF-F1LE31-F1
#
_entry.id   AF-F1LE31-F1
#
_cell.length_a   1.000
_cell.length_b   1.000
_cell.length_c   1.000
_cell.angle_alpha   90.00
_cell.angle_beta   90.00
_cell.angle_gamma   90.00
#
_symmetry.space_group_name_H-M   'P 1'
#
loop_
_entity.id
_entity.type
_entity.pdbx_description
1 polymer ?
#
loop_
_entity_poly.entity_id
_entity_poly.type
_entity_poly.pdbx_seq_one_letter_code
_entity_poly.pdbx_strand_id
1 'polypeptide(L)'
;MNRQIFIGWSIADQLFSCCIAMNINLYMMTMLLCCLIRTISGFIYIQQLFENLMMYYNKNVRPVKNASDALIVKFGANLCRLIDVDEVNQVLTTSLWLEIQWTDSKLAWNPEDWGGIKKIHIPSDQIWIPDILLYNNADGEPCIYLWFH
;
A
#
# COMPACT_ATOMS: atom_id res chain seq x y z
N MET A 1 -44.47 -34.21 46.59
CA MET A 1 -43.34 -33.39 46.09
C MET A 1 -43.49 -33.21 44.59
N ASN A 2 -42.99 -32.09 44.08
CA ASN A 2 -42.88 -31.67 42.67
C ASN A 2 -44.00 -30.77 42.14
N ARG A 3 -43.76 -29.46 42.29
CA ARG A 3 -44.34 -28.38 41.47
C ARG A 3 -43.57 -28.34 40.15
N GLN A 4 -44.25 -28.27 39.02
CA GLN A 4 -43.70 -27.66 37.80
C GLN A 4 -44.76 -26.70 37.25
N ILE A 5 -44.44 -25.41 37.30
CA ILE A 5 -45.26 -24.31 36.80
C ILE A 5 -44.86 -24.14 35.33
N PHE A 6 -45.76 -24.47 34.41
CA PHE A 6 -45.61 -24.11 32.99
C PHE A 6 -45.95 -22.64 32.83
N ILE A 7 -44.93 -21.79 32.76
CA ILE A 7 -45.09 -20.41 32.28
C ILE A 7 -45.03 -20.50 30.75
N GLY A 8 -46.18 -20.70 30.11
CA GLY A 8 -46.30 -20.58 28.66
C GLY A 8 -46.08 -19.12 28.27
N TRP A 9 -45.09 -18.86 27.42
CA TRP A 9 -44.82 -17.53 26.89
C TRP A 9 -46.05 -17.04 26.12
N SER A 10 -46.52 -15.82 26.39
CA SER A 10 -47.65 -15.24 25.66
C SER A 10 -47.26 -14.99 24.20
N ILE A 11 -48.21 -15.09 23.26
CA ILE A 11 -48.00 -14.72 21.85
C ILE A 11 -47.46 -13.28 21.72
N ALA A 12 -47.81 -12.40 22.67
CA ALA A 12 -47.26 -11.05 22.75
C ALA A 12 -45.74 -11.01 23.04
N ASP A 13 -45.21 -11.94 23.84
CA ASP A 13 -43.78 -12.03 24.18
C ASP A 13 -42.96 -12.57 22.99
N GLN A 14 -43.52 -13.52 22.23
CA GLN A 14 -42.92 -14.02 20.99
C GLN A 14 -42.93 -12.96 19.87
N LEU A 15 -44.00 -12.18 19.74
CA LEU A 15 -44.07 -11.06 18.79
C LEU A 15 -43.11 -9.92 19.17
N PHE A 16 -42.95 -9.60 20.46
CA PHE A 16 -42.02 -8.56 20.93
C PHE A 16 -40.56 -8.94 20.68
N SER A 17 -40.18 -10.20 20.91
CA SER A 17 -38.84 -10.73 20.61
C SER A 17 -38.52 -10.69 19.11
N CYS A 18 -39.47 -11.07 18.24
CA CYS A 18 -39.32 -10.99 16.78
C CYS A 18 -39.22 -9.54 16.27
N CYS A 19 -40.01 -8.61 16.78
CA CYS A 19 -39.93 -7.19 16.38
C CYS A 19 -38.59 -6.55 16.78
N ILE A 20 -38.06 -6.87 17.97
CA ILE A 20 -36.73 -6.42 18.40
C ILE A 20 -35.64 -7.05 17.52
N ALA A 21 -35.74 -8.35 17.24
CA ALA A 21 -34.79 -9.04 16.36
C ALA A 21 -34.82 -8.49 14.93
N MET A 22 -35.99 -8.16 14.37
CA MET A 22 -36.13 -7.52 13.06
C MET A 22 -35.50 -6.12 13.03
N ASN A 23 -35.64 -5.32 14.10
CA ASN A 23 -35.01 -4.00 14.21
C ASN A 23 -33.49 -4.08 14.35
N ILE A 24 -32.98 -5.04 15.13
CA ILE A 24 -31.53 -5.30 15.25
C ILE A 24 -30.96 -5.82 13.93
N ASN A 25 -31.65 -6.74 13.25
CA ASN A 25 -31.25 -7.24 11.93
C ASN A 25 -31.25 -6.12 10.88
N LEU A 26 -32.25 -5.23 10.89
CA LEU A 26 -32.29 -4.07 10.00
C LEU A 26 -31.12 -3.12 10.28
N TYR A 27 -30.78 -2.85 11.55
CA TYR A 27 -29.64 -2.01 11.94
C TYR A 27 -28.29 -2.64 11.57
N MET A 28 -28.16 -3.96 11.70
CA MET A 28 -26.97 -4.70 11.25
C MET A 28 -26.82 -4.65 9.73
N MET A 29 -27.94 -4.74 8.97
CA MET A 29 -27.93 -4.64 7.52
C MET A 29 -27.61 -3.23 7.03
N THR A 30 -28.10 -2.18 7.68
CA THR A 30 -27.74 -0.80 7.34
C THR A 30 -26.27 -0.51 7.66
N MET A 31 -25.75 -1.01 8.79
CA MET A 31 -24.33 -0.89 9.12
C MET A 31 -23.45 -1.64 8.12
N LEU A 32 -23.84 -2.86 7.70
CA LEU A 32 -23.16 -3.61 6.64
C LEU A 32 -23.18 -2.85 5.31
N LEU A 33 -24.33 -2.31 4.92
CA LEU A 33 -24.48 -1.53 3.69
C LEU A 33 -23.63 -0.25 3.72
N CYS A 34 -23.62 0.49 4.84
CA CYS A 34 -22.77 1.67 5.01
C CYS A 34 -21.28 1.32 4.97
N CYS A 35 -20.88 0.19 5.57
CA CYS A 35 -19.50 -0.31 5.47
C CYS A 35 -19.12 -0.65 4.03
N LEU A 36 -20.01 -1.33 3.29
CA LEU A 36 -19.79 -1.67 1.87
C LEU A 36 -19.69 -0.42 0.99
N ILE A 37 -20.54 0.59 1.21
CA ILE A 37 -20.47 1.85 0.44
C ILE A 37 -19.15 2.59 0.71
N ARG A 38 -18.67 2.59 1.96
CA ARG A 38 -17.38 3.20 2.32
C ARG A 38 -16.19 2.49 1.67
N THR A 39 -16.19 1.16 1.60
CA THR A 39 -15.10 0.42 0.95
C THR A 39 -15.11 0.58 -0.57
N ILE A 40 -16.28 0.55 -1.20
CA ILE A 40 -16.44 0.74 -2.65
C ILE A 40 -16.00 2.15 -3.06
N SER A 41 -16.44 3.19 -2.33
CA SER A 41 -16.02 4.57 -2.60
C SER A 41 -14.51 4.75 -2.47
N GLY A 42 -13.89 4.19 -1.42
CA GLY A 42 -12.43 4.21 -1.26
C GLY A 42 -11.67 3.59 -2.43
N PHE A 43 -12.15 2.44 -2.93
CA PHE A 43 -11.52 1.78 -4.08
C PHE A 43 -11.60 2.61 -5.36
N ILE A 44 -12.75 3.23 -5.64
CA ILE A 44 -12.95 4.09 -6.81
C ILE A 44 -12.01 5.30 -6.76
N TYR A 45 -11.87 5.96 -5.61
CA TYR A 45 -10.96 7.10 -5.46
C TYR A 45 -9.50 6.73 -5.73
N ILE A 46 -9.06 5.54 -5.29
CA ILE A 46 -7.68 5.07 -5.56
C ILE A 46 -7.46 4.89 -7.06
N GLN A 47 -8.41 4.26 -7.76
CA GLN A 47 -8.30 4.04 -9.20
C GLN A 47 -8.29 5.35 -9.99
N GLN A 48 -9.21 6.27 -9.68
CA GLN A 48 -9.27 7.56 -10.36
C GLN A 48 -8.02 8.42 -10.07
N LEU A 49 -7.51 8.40 -8.84
CA LEU A 49 -6.26 9.07 -8.49
C LEU A 49 -5.09 8.50 -9.29
N PHE A 50 -4.99 7.18 -9.37
CA PHE A 50 -3.97 6.50 -10.14
C PHE A 50 -4.02 6.90 -11.63
N GLU A 51 -5.20 6.83 -12.26
CA GLU A 51 -5.36 7.22 -13.66
C GLU A 51 -4.99 8.69 -13.89
N ASN A 52 -5.39 9.59 -13.00
CA ASN A 52 -5.08 11.01 -13.10
C ASN A 52 -3.57 11.27 -13.00
N LEU A 53 -2.89 10.66 -12.03
CA LEU A 53 -1.44 10.79 -11.86
C LEU A 53 -0.68 10.24 -13.07
N MET A 54 -1.12 9.12 -13.64
CA MET A 54 -0.40 8.45 -14.73
C MET A 54 -0.68 9.02 -16.12
N MET A 55 -1.80 9.73 -16.34
CA MET A 55 -2.20 10.26 -17.65
C MET A 55 -1.13 11.16 -18.30
N TYR A 56 -0.42 11.96 -17.50
CA TYR A 56 0.59 12.92 -17.97
C TYR A 56 2.00 12.63 -17.44
N TYR A 57 2.21 11.47 -16.83
CA TYR A 57 3.49 11.13 -16.25
C TYR A 57 4.45 10.57 -17.31
N ASN A 58 5.61 11.20 -17.45
CA ASN A 58 6.68 10.73 -18.33
C ASN A 58 7.84 10.18 -17.50
N LYS A 59 7.97 8.84 -17.49
CA LYS A 59 9.01 8.12 -16.74
C LYS A 59 10.44 8.34 -17.24
N ASN A 60 10.63 8.84 -18.47
CA ASN A 60 11.97 9.07 -19.03
C ASN A 60 12.55 10.42 -18.61
N VAL A 61 11.78 11.27 -17.91
CA VAL A 61 12.18 12.62 -17.55
C VAL A 61 12.26 12.75 -16.04
N ARG A 62 13.40 13.24 -15.55
CA ARG A 62 13.64 13.50 -14.13
C ARG A 62 12.49 14.31 -13.52
N PRO A 63 11.87 13.86 -12.41
CA PRO A 63 10.68 14.49 -11.85
C PRO A 63 11.01 15.68 -10.93
N VAL A 64 11.44 16.78 -11.56
CA VAL A 64 11.72 18.06 -10.88
C VAL A 64 10.77 19.16 -11.38
N LYS A 65 10.51 20.18 -10.54
CA LYS A 65 9.71 21.36 -10.92
C LYS A 65 10.47 22.25 -11.89
N ASN A 66 11.73 22.58 -11.57
CA ASN A 66 12.63 23.30 -12.46
C ASN A 66 13.77 22.39 -12.90
N ALA A 67 14.22 22.53 -14.14
CA ALA A 67 15.37 21.78 -14.66
C ALA A 67 16.68 22.07 -13.91
N SER A 68 16.78 23.26 -13.31
CA SER A 68 17.93 23.69 -12.50
C SER A 68 17.97 23.04 -11.12
N ASP A 69 16.85 22.51 -10.62
CA ASP A 69 16.78 21.94 -9.28
C ASP A 69 17.38 20.53 -9.25
N ALA A 70 18.14 20.25 -8.18
CA ALA A 70 18.68 18.91 -7.93
C ALA A 70 17.63 18.00 -7.29
N LEU A 71 17.58 16.75 -7.73
CA LEU A 71 16.78 15.71 -7.10
C LEU A 71 17.63 14.97 -6.06
N ILE A 72 17.19 14.99 -4.81
CA ILE A 72 17.88 14.35 -3.70
C ILE A 72 17.42 12.89 -3.63
N VAL A 73 18.34 11.96 -3.88
CA VAL A 73 18.14 10.53 -3.68
C VAL A 73 18.82 10.14 -2.36
N LYS A 74 18.05 9.60 -1.43
CA LYS A 74 18.57 8.97 -0.22
C LYS A 74 18.84 7.51 -0.52
N PHE A 75 20.05 7.08 -0.22
CA PHE A 75 20.52 5.72 -0.45
C PHE A 75 20.97 5.10 0.87
N GLY A 76 20.47 3.91 1.15
CA GLY A 76 20.87 3.06 2.26
C GLY A 76 21.24 1.68 1.72
N ALA A 77 22.25 1.07 2.33
CA ALA A 77 22.64 -0.30 2.03
C ALA A 77 22.82 -1.05 3.34
N ASN A 78 22.07 -2.13 3.51
CA ASN A 78 22.16 -3.01 4.67
C ASN A 78 22.83 -4.31 4.22
N LEU A 79 23.92 -4.69 4.88
CA LEU A 79 24.59 -5.97 4.60
C LEU A 79 23.73 -7.12 5.13
N CYS A 80 23.19 -7.94 4.22
CA CYS A 80 22.43 -9.13 4.58
C CYS A 80 23.38 -10.29 4.90
N ARG A 81 24.34 -10.53 4.01
CA ARG A 81 25.27 -11.66 4.12
C ARG A 81 26.58 -11.40 3.39
N LEU A 82 27.68 -11.82 4.01
CA LEU A 82 28.97 -12.02 3.35
C LEU A 82 28.99 -13.44 2.76
N ILE A 83 29.03 -13.56 1.43
CA ILE A 83 28.94 -14.84 0.73
C ILE A 83 30.33 -15.48 0.62
N ASP A 84 31.30 -14.73 0.10
CA ASP A 84 32.65 -15.23 -0.11
C ASP A 84 33.69 -14.09 -0.18
N VAL A 85 34.94 -14.43 0.15
CA VAL A 85 36.10 -13.55 0.04
C VAL A 85 37.22 -14.30 -0.68
N ASP A 86 37.50 -13.88 -1.91
CA ASP A 86 38.63 -14.38 -2.68
C ASP A 86 39.83 -13.45 -2.48
N GLU A 87 40.73 -13.85 -1.59
CA GLU A 87 41.94 -13.07 -1.27
C GLU A 87 42.94 -13.03 -2.44
N VAL A 88 42.96 -14.06 -3.28
CA VAL A 88 43.89 -14.17 -4.42
C VAL A 88 43.45 -13.26 -5.55
N ASN A 89 42.15 -13.26 -5.86
CA ASN A 89 41.57 -12.42 -6.91
C ASN A 89 41.08 -11.05 -6.40
N GLN A 90 41.19 -10.78 -5.09
CA GLN A 90 40.71 -9.56 -4.42
C GLN A 90 39.22 -9.28 -4.67
N VAL A 91 38.40 -10.33 -4.69
CA VAL A 91 36.96 -10.26 -4.95
C VAL A 91 36.17 -10.49 -3.67
N LEU A 92 35.19 -9.62 -3.43
CA LEU A 92 34.26 -9.71 -2.30
C LEU A 92 32.85 -9.96 -2.82
N THR A 93 32.25 -11.08 -2.45
CA THR A 93 30.88 -11.43 -2.82
C THR A 93 29.94 -11.20 -1.64
N THR A 94 29.04 -10.22 -1.74
CA THR A 94 28.10 -9.86 -0.67
C THR A 94 26.67 -9.73 -1.16
N SER A 95 25.71 -10.13 -0.32
CA SER A 95 24.29 -9.84 -0.50
C SER A 95 23.93 -8.59 0.30
N LEU A 96 23.45 -7.55 -0.40
CA LEU A 96 23.02 -6.28 0.19
C LEU A 96 21.52 -6.08 -0.02
N TRP A 97 20.85 -5.49 0.97
CA TRP A 97 19.53 -4.91 0.83
C TRP A 97 19.66 -3.41 0.58
N LEU A 98 19.25 -2.96 -0.59
CA LEU A 98 19.34 -1.55 -0.99
C LEU A 98 18.02 -0.84 -0.72
N GLU A 99 18.08 0.28 0.00
CA GLU A 99 16.96 1.17 0.26
C GLU A 99 17.19 2.48 -0.47
N ILE A 100 16.27 2.83 -1.37
CA ILE A 100 16.35 4.05 -2.17
C ILE A 100 15.07 4.84 -1.95
N GLN A 101 15.21 6.11 -1.61
CA GLN A 101 14.09 7.01 -1.39
C GLN A 101 14.33 8.33 -2.12
N TRP A 102 13.35 8.78 -2.87
CA TRP A 102 13.34 10.09 -3.51
C TRP A 102 11.95 10.71 -3.42
N THR A 103 11.85 12.01 -3.73
CA THR A 103 10.58 12.73 -3.76
C THR A 103 10.28 13.17 -5.17
N ASP A 104 9.18 12.67 -5.72
CA ASP A 104 8.67 13.04 -7.04
C ASP A 104 7.72 14.25 -6.92
N SER A 105 8.04 15.35 -7.59
CA SER A 105 7.20 16.55 -7.54
C SER A 105 5.95 16.49 -8.42
N LYS A 106 5.90 15.56 -9.39
CA LYS A 106 4.77 15.36 -10.32
C LYS A 106 3.73 14.44 -9.72
N LEU A 107 4.12 13.51 -8.85
CA LEU A 107 3.22 12.59 -8.14
C LEU A 107 2.68 13.18 -6.82
N ALA A 108 2.26 14.45 -6.84
CA ALA A 108 1.71 15.13 -5.68
C ALA A 108 0.20 15.37 -5.85
N TRP A 109 -0.58 15.07 -4.81
CA TRP A 109 -2.03 15.33 -4.77
C TRP A 109 -2.46 15.81 -3.39
N ASN A 110 -3.64 16.41 -3.33
CA ASN A 110 -4.29 16.77 -2.07
C ASN A 110 -5.16 15.60 -1.57
N PRO A 111 -4.93 15.04 -0.36
CA PRO A 111 -5.72 13.92 0.15
C PRO A 111 -7.22 14.22 0.29
N GLU A 112 -7.60 15.50 0.50
CA GLU A 112 -9.01 15.88 0.70
C GLU A 112 -9.86 15.65 -0.55
N ASP A 113 -9.29 15.84 -1.75
CA ASP A 113 -9.99 15.66 -3.02
C ASP A 113 -10.22 14.17 -3.37
N TRP A 114 -9.48 13.26 -2.71
CA TRP A 114 -9.44 11.83 -3.01
C TRP A 114 -9.80 10.98 -1.79
N GLY A 115 -10.80 11.38 -1.02
CA GLY A 115 -11.33 10.56 0.09
C GLY A 115 -10.33 10.29 1.24
N GLY A 116 -9.31 11.14 1.40
CA GLY A 116 -8.30 11.03 2.45
C GLY A 116 -7.14 10.10 2.13
N ILE A 117 -6.95 9.70 0.88
CA ILE A 117 -5.85 8.80 0.47
C ILE A 117 -4.50 9.52 0.61
N LYS A 118 -3.60 8.95 1.42
CA LYS A 118 -2.24 9.50 1.66
C LYS A 118 -1.12 8.72 1.00
N LYS A 119 -1.38 7.47 0.63
CA LYS A 119 -0.40 6.55 0.03
C LYS A 119 -1.11 5.67 -0.98
N ILE A 120 -0.43 5.42 -2.10
CA ILE A 120 -0.85 4.48 -3.12
C ILE A 120 0.36 3.67 -3.55
N HIS A 121 0.13 2.43 -3.98
CA HIS A 121 1.17 1.57 -4.51
C HIS A 121 1.15 1.67 -6.04
N ILE A 122 2.26 2.09 -6.63
CA ILE A 122 2.44 2.21 -8.08
C ILE A 122 3.55 1.24 -8.49
N PRO A 123 3.35 0.45 -9.55
CA PRO A 123 4.39 -0.45 -10.02
C PRO A 123 5.57 0.36 -10.59
N SER A 124 6.78 -0.15 -10.34
CA SER A 124 8.03 0.58 -10.55
C SER A 124 8.35 0.83 -12.03
N ASP A 125 7.88 -0.03 -12.93
CA ASP A 125 8.05 0.05 -14.38
C ASP A 125 7.37 1.28 -15.03
N GLN A 126 6.43 1.89 -14.31
CA GLN A 126 5.65 3.03 -14.79
C GLN A 126 6.15 4.39 -14.27
N ILE A 127 7.06 4.41 -13.30
CA ILE A 127 7.59 5.64 -12.71
C ILE A 127 9.07 5.85 -13.07
N TRP A 128 9.56 7.08 -12.93
CA TRP A 128 10.99 7.35 -13.04
C TRP A 128 11.72 6.74 -11.84
N ILE A 129 12.81 6.03 -12.09
CA ILE A 129 13.68 5.44 -11.08
C ILE A 129 15.10 5.96 -11.33
N PRO A 130 15.87 6.32 -10.27
CA PRO A 130 17.26 6.69 -10.45
C PRO A 130 18.11 5.50 -10.92
N ASP A 131 18.97 5.73 -11.90
CA ASP A 131 19.96 4.75 -12.33
C ASP A 131 21.06 4.58 -11.28
N ILE A 132 21.36 3.35 -10.90
CA ILE A 132 22.39 3.01 -9.92
C ILE A 132 23.39 2.05 -10.55
N LEU A 133 24.67 2.40 -10.47
CA LEU A 133 25.76 1.62 -11.02
C LEU A 133 26.75 1.26 -9.91
N LEU A 134 27.18 0.00 -9.89
CA LEU A 134 28.31 -0.45 -9.09
C LEU A 134 29.60 -0.28 -9.88
N TYR A 135 30.41 0.72 -9.53
CA TYR A 135 31.68 1.00 -10.22
C TYR A 135 32.74 -0.08 -9.98
N ASN A 136 32.84 -0.58 -8.74
CA ASN A 136 33.86 -1.55 -8.36
C ASN A 136 33.34 -2.98 -8.47
N ASN A 137 32.89 -3.34 -9.67
CA ASN A 137 32.35 -4.65 -9.97
C ASN A 137 33.46 -5.56 -10.51
N ALA A 138 33.63 -6.73 -9.91
CA ALA A 138 34.72 -7.66 -10.23
C ALA A 138 34.29 -8.87 -11.08
N ASP A 139 32.99 -9.21 -11.12
CA ASP A 139 32.51 -10.39 -11.85
C ASP A 139 31.05 -10.22 -12.34
N GLY A 140 30.88 -9.74 -13.58
CA GLY A 140 29.58 -9.71 -14.29
C GLY A 140 28.50 -8.79 -13.71
N GLU A 141 27.39 -8.56 -14.44
CA GLU A 141 26.34 -7.62 -14.00
C GLU A 141 25.83 -7.93 -12.58
N PRO A 142 25.80 -6.94 -11.67
CA PRO A 142 25.32 -7.16 -10.31
C PRO A 142 23.82 -7.49 -10.34
N CYS A 143 23.42 -8.58 -9.68
CA CYS A 143 22.01 -8.92 -9.48
C CYS A 143 21.38 -7.95 -8.47
N ILE A 144 20.82 -6.85 -8.96
CA ILE A 144 20.14 -5.85 -8.15
C ILE A 144 18.63 -6.06 -8.26
N TYR A 145 17.99 -6.43 -7.15
CA TYR A 145 16.54 -6.46 -7.03
C TYR A 145 16.08 -5.22 -6.25
N LEU A 146 15.37 -4.31 -6.94
CA LEU A 146 14.73 -3.17 -6.30
C LEU A 146 13.37 -3.60 -5.74
N TRP A 147 13.28 -3.70 -4.41
CA TRP A 147 12.01 -3.93 -3.72
C TRP A 147 11.40 -2.59 -3.33
N PHE A 148 10.25 -2.26 -3.92
CA PHE A 148 9.44 -1.09 -3.54
C PHE A 148 8.43 -1.52 -2.47
N HIS A 149 8.29 -0.72 -1.40
CA HIS A 149 7.32 -0.94 -0.31
C HIS A 149 6.19 0.08 -0.37
#